data_AF-A0A246HP35-F1
#
_entry.id   AF-A0A246HP35-F1
#
_cell.length_a   1.000
_cell.length_b   1.000
_cell.length_c   1.000
_cell.angle_alpha   90.00
_cell.angle_beta   90.00
_cell.angle_gamma   90.00
#
_symmetry.space_group_name_H-M   'P 1'
#
loop_
_entity.id
_entity.type
_entity.pdbx_description
1 polymer ?
#
loop_
_entity_poly.entity_id
_entity_poly.type
_entity_poly.pdbx_seq_one_letter_code
_entity_poly.pdbx_strand_id
1 'polypeptide(L)'
;MALMQCPDCHKELSDRAHACPQCGRPLAGTVEKKPTKHYGCGTLIVGLVTLFAVATCWNAARDGPAAPVTRASHASDRPENAEIVRASKTELRQLTAIRNVEWVDGEMTIAVEDNGGSWDSVADSTCTWLRSRGFKGDVAVSVLDAPALRNKRWKQLARQRCN
;
A
#
# COMPACT_ATOMS: atom_id res chain seq x y z
N MET A 1 -53.45 3.05 43.58
CA MET A 1 -53.53 1.61 43.22
C MET A 1 -54.60 1.51 42.16
N ALA A 2 -54.26 1.17 40.92
CA ALA A 2 -55.24 1.06 39.85
C ALA A 2 -55.81 -0.36 39.85
N LEU A 3 -57.10 -0.49 40.13
CA LEU A 3 -57.82 -1.75 39.98
C LEU A 3 -58.40 -1.76 38.56
N MET A 4 -58.09 -2.81 37.80
CA MET A 4 -58.69 -3.10 36.50
C MET A 4 -59.75 -4.19 36.65
N GLN A 5 -60.77 -4.18 35.80
CA GLN A 5 -61.75 -5.26 35.77
C GLN A 5 -61.25 -6.39 34.86
N CYS A 6 -61.41 -7.64 35.30
CA CYS A 6 -61.12 -8.80 34.46
C CYS A 6 -62.13 -8.82 33.29
N PRO A 7 -61.67 -8.93 32.02
CA PRO A 7 -62.56 -8.91 30.86
C PRO A 7 -63.53 -10.10 30.75
N ASP A 8 -63.31 -11.20 31.49
CA ASP A 8 -64.25 -12.33 31.52
C ASP A 8 -65.19 -12.26 32.71
N CYS A 9 -64.64 -12.25 33.92
CA CYS A 9 -65.45 -12.36 35.13
C CYS A 9 -65.88 -11.01 35.72
N HIS A 10 -65.43 -9.89 35.14
CA HIS A 10 -65.74 -8.52 35.53
C HIS A 10 -65.46 -8.17 37.00
N LYS A 11 -64.67 -9.00 37.69
CA LYS A 11 -64.21 -8.72 39.05
C LYS A 11 -63.02 -7.78 39.02
N GLU A 12 -62.80 -7.06 40.11
CA GLU A 12 -61.72 -6.09 40.24
C GLU A 12 -60.40 -6.78 40.62
N LEU A 13 -59.33 -6.46 39.89
CA LEU A 13 -58.00 -7.03 40.05
C LEU A 13 -56.94 -5.94 39.99
N SER A 14 -55.78 -6.17 40.61
CA SER A 14 -54.64 -5.27 40.44
C SER A 14 -54.13 -5.30 39.00
N ASP A 15 -53.79 -4.12 38.49
CA ASP A 15 -53.03 -3.86 37.27
C ASP A 15 -51.69 -4.63 37.14
N ARG A 16 -51.20 -5.24 38.23
CA ARG A 16 -49.97 -6.04 38.27
C ARG A 16 -50.21 -7.56 38.34
N ALA A 17 -51.45 -8.01 38.41
CA ALA A 17 -51.75 -9.44 38.50
C ALA A 17 -51.44 -10.16 37.16
N HIS A 18 -50.59 -11.19 37.20
CA HIS A 18 -50.25 -11.99 36.01
C HIS A 18 -51.41 -12.88 35.52
N ALA A 19 -52.34 -13.22 36.41
CA ALA A 19 -53.53 -13.99 36.08
C ALA A 19 -54.66 -13.64 37.04
N CYS A 20 -55.89 -13.85 36.60
CA CYS A 20 -57.06 -13.62 37.42
C CYS A 20 -57.23 -14.74 38.46
N PRO A 21 -57.24 -14.44 39.77
CA PRO A 21 -57.41 -15.48 40.79
C PRO A 21 -58.85 -16.00 40.87
N GLN A 22 -59.80 -15.38 40.17
CA GLN A 22 -61.22 -15.74 40.21
C GLN A 22 -61.64 -16.63 39.03
N CYS A 23 -61.10 -16.40 37.84
CA CYS A 23 -61.41 -17.21 36.65
C CYS A 23 -60.19 -17.94 36.06
N GLY A 24 -58.98 -17.69 36.57
CA GLY A 24 -57.74 -18.32 36.09
C GLY A 24 -57.19 -17.76 34.78
N ARG A 25 -57.85 -16.76 34.15
CA ARG A 25 -57.38 -16.19 32.88
C ARG A 25 -56.02 -15.48 33.06
N PRO A 26 -55.00 -15.79 32.24
CA PRO A 26 -53.75 -15.03 32.22
C PRO A 26 -54.01 -13.61 31.71
N LEU A 27 -53.56 -12.63 32.48
CA LEU A 27 -53.58 -11.22 32.10
C LEU A 27 -52.20 -10.94 31.53
N ALA A 28 -52.12 -10.69 30.22
CA ALA A 28 -50.86 -10.39 29.54
C ALA A 28 -50.30 -9.07 30.10
N GLY A 29 -49.44 -9.19 31.11
CA GLY A 29 -48.80 -8.08 31.79
C GLY A 29 -47.97 -7.26 30.80
N THR A 30 -48.29 -5.96 30.77
CA THR A 30 -47.52 -4.82 30.27
C THR A 30 -46.23 -5.19 29.53
N VAL A 31 -46.28 -5.07 28.20
CA VAL A 31 -45.09 -4.95 27.35
C VAL A 31 -44.27 -3.76 27.87
N GLU A 32 -43.19 -4.04 28.60
CA GLU A 32 -42.14 -3.05 28.80
C GLU A 32 -41.70 -2.58 27.42
N LYS A 33 -42.02 -1.33 27.08
CA LYS A 33 -41.48 -0.68 25.88
C LYS A 33 -39.96 -0.61 26.08
N LYS A 34 -39.21 -1.50 25.43
CA LYS A 34 -37.76 -1.35 25.27
C LYS A 34 -37.50 0.07 24.76
N PRO A 35 -36.60 0.86 25.38
CA PRO A 35 -36.26 2.18 24.86
C PRO A 35 -35.66 2.02 23.47
N THR A 36 -36.38 2.47 22.44
CA THR A 36 -35.88 2.52 21.06
C THR A 36 -34.87 3.65 20.99
N LYS A 37 -33.58 3.30 21.01
CA LYS A 37 -32.48 4.25 20.89
C LYS A 37 -32.52 4.85 19.48
N HIS A 38 -33.01 6.08 19.36
CA HIS A 38 -33.01 6.84 18.11
C HIS A 38 -31.56 7.24 17.78
N TYR A 39 -30.94 6.52 16.85
CA TYR A 39 -29.66 6.92 16.28
C TYR A 39 -29.93 8.01 15.24
N GLY A 40 -29.71 9.27 15.65
CA GLY A 40 -29.79 10.41 14.74
C GLY A 40 -28.73 10.32 13.64
N CYS A 41 -28.97 11.01 12.52
CA CYS A 41 -28.06 11.07 11.37
C CYS A 41 -26.62 11.49 11.75
N GLY A 42 -26.45 12.29 12.82
CA GLY A 42 -25.14 12.68 13.34
C GLY A 42 -24.29 11.50 13.86
N THR A 43 -24.91 10.47 14.44
CA THR A 43 -24.20 9.27 14.92
C THR A 43 -23.64 8.42 13.78
N LEU A 44 -24.29 8.42 12.61
CA LEU A 44 -23.78 7.74 11.42
C LEU A 44 -22.57 8.46 10.83
N ILE A 45 -22.57 9.80 10.85
CA ILE A 45 -21.43 10.59 10.36
C ILE A 45 -20.21 10.40 11.27
N VAL A 46 -20.39 10.45 12.58
CA VAL A 46 -19.28 10.20 13.54
C VAL A 46 -18.76 8.77 13.41
N GLY A 47 -19.65 7.79 13.22
CA GLY A 47 -19.27 6.39 12.96
C GLY A 47 -18.49 6.22 11.66
N LEU A 48 -18.93 6.84 10.57
CA LEU A 48 -18.22 6.78 9.28
C LEU A 48 -16.85 7.47 9.35
N VAL A 49 -16.75 8.66 9.97
CA VAL A 49 -15.48 9.39 10.09
C VAL A 49 -14.48 8.62 10.95
N THR A 50 -14.92 8.02 12.05
CA THR A 50 -14.05 7.19 12.90
C THR A 50 -13.60 5.92 12.19
N LEU A 51 -14.50 5.24 11.47
CA LEU A 51 -14.17 4.04 10.70
C LEU A 51 -13.20 4.35 9.54
N PHE A 52 -13.42 5.47 8.84
CA PHE A 52 -12.51 5.93 7.78
C PHE A 52 -11.12 6.28 8.33
N ALA A 53 -11.06 6.98 9.47
CA ALA A 53 -9.78 7.32 10.12
C ALA A 53 -9.01 6.08 10.59
N VAL A 54 -9.68 5.06 11.12
CA VAL A 54 -9.03 3.79 11.49
C VAL A 54 -8.57 3.04 10.24
N ALA A 55 -9.38 3.00 9.18
CA ALA A 55 -9.02 2.33 7.93
C ALA A 55 -7.83 3.00 7.21
N THR A 56 -7.73 4.34 7.23
CA THR A 56 -6.58 5.05 6.66
C THR A 56 -5.31 4.83 7.48
N CYS A 57 -5.42 4.81 8.82
CA CYS A 57 -4.29 4.46 9.69
C CYS A 57 -3.81 3.00 9.50
N TRP A 58 -4.72 2.06 9.23
CA TRP A 58 -4.35 0.67 8.91
C TRP A 58 -3.70 0.51 7.54
N ASN A 59 -4.08 1.29 6.53
CA ASN A 59 -3.37 1.28 5.25
C ASN A 59 -1.96 1.86 5.37
N ALA A 60 -1.77 2.93 6.16
CA ALA A 60 -0.45 3.50 6.42
C ALA A 60 0.49 2.54 7.17
N ALA A 61 -0.04 1.55 7.90
CA ALA A 61 0.77 0.55 8.60
C ALA A 61 1.11 -0.68 7.74
N ARG A 62 0.49 -0.85 6.56
CA ARG A 62 0.82 -1.93 5.61
C ARG A 62 2.01 -1.59 4.72
N ASP A 63 2.21 -0.31 4.45
CA ASP A 63 3.44 0.18 3.85
C ASP A 63 4.48 0.32 4.97
N GLY A 64 5.06 -0.82 5.39
CA GLY A 64 6.24 -0.79 6.24
C GLY A 64 7.26 0.17 5.61
N PRO A 65 7.92 1.05 6.38
CA PRO A 65 8.96 1.91 5.82
C PRO A 65 9.95 0.98 5.12
N ALA A 66 10.10 1.13 3.81
CA ALA A 66 11.16 0.45 3.07
C ALA A 66 12.43 0.69 3.90
N ALA A 67 13.00 -0.40 4.42
CA ALA A 67 14.11 -0.31 5.34
C ALA A 67 15.14 0.63 4.71
N PRO A 68 15.71 1.59 5.46
CA PRO A 68 16.73 2.45 4.91
C PRO A 68 17.88 1.54 4.46
N VAL A 69 17.96 1.30 3.16
CA VAL A 69 19.09 0.62 2.54
C VAL A 69 20.25 1.57 2.77
N THR A 70 21.01 1.30 3.82
CA THR A 70 22.24 2.02 4.14
C THR A 70 23.09 2.04 2.87
N ARG A 71 23.33 3.23 2.30
CA ARG A 71 24.20 3.49 1.12
C ARG A 71 25.61 2.86 1.19
N ALA A 72 25.96 2.19 2.28
CA ALA A 72 27.20 1.44 2.40
C ALA A 72 27.11 0.00 1.85
N SER A 73 25.95 -0.47 1.37
CA SER A 73 25.80 -1.88 0.94
C SER A 73 26.00 -2.14 -0.55
N HIS A 74 25.91 -1.14 -1.42
CA HIS A 74 25.98 -1.39 -2.86
C HIS A 74 27.42 -1.52 -3.34
N ALA A 75 27.66 -2.43 -4.28
CA ALA A 75 28.97 -2.63 -4.90
C ALA A 75 29.51 -1.34 -5.54
N SER A 76 28.64 -0.48 -6.08
CA SER A 76 29.01 0.82 -6.66
C SER A 76 29.63 1.79 -5.66
N ASP A 77 29.29 1.66 -4.38
CA ASP A 77 29.68 2.60 -3.33
C ASP A 77 31.01 2.21 -2.68
N ARG A 78 31.54 1.03 -3.04
CA ARG A 78 32.84 0.55 -2.56
C ARG A 78 33.98 1.39 -3.17
N PRO A 79 35.00 1.75 -2.37
CA PRO A 79 36.09 2.62 -2.84
C PRO A 79 36.88 1.99 -4.00
N GLU A 80 37.03 0.67 -4.05
CA GLU A 80 37.70 -0.03 -5.16
C GLU A 80 36.99 0.14 -6.52
N ASN A 81 35.68 0.42 -6.52
CA ASN A 81 34.89 0.59 -7.74
C ASN A 81 34.72 2.08 -8.12
N ALA A 82 35.18 3.02 -7.30
CA ALA A 82 34.91 4.45 -7.46
C ALA A 82 35.50 5.04 -8.76
N GLU A 83 36.62 4.51 -9.25
CA GLU A 83 37.17 4.90 -10.55
C GLU A 83 36.33 4.37 -11.71
N ILE A 84 35.87 3.13 -11.64
CA ILE A 84 35.05 2.48 -12.66
C ILE A 84 33.70 3.20 -12.78
N VAL A 85 33.07 3.55 -11.65
CA VAL A 85 31.81 4.32 -11.60
C VAL A 85 31.97 5.71 -12.20
N ARG A 86 33.12 6.38 -11.98
CA ARG A 86 33.42 7.67 -12.61
C ARG A 86 33.64 7.52 -14.11
N ALA A 87 34.43 6.53 -14.51
CA ALA A 87 34.74 6.26 -15.91
C ALA A 87 33.50 5.87 -16.72
N SER A 88 32.57 5.12 -16.13
CA SER A 88 31.34 4.70 -16.82
C SER A 88 30.48 5.90 -17.22
N LYS A 89 30.45 6.95 -16.39
CA LYS A 89 29.71 8.18 -16.67
C LYS A 89 30.35 9.00 -17.79
N THR A 90 31.67 8.89 -17.99
CA THR A 90 32.38 9.68 -19.01
C THR A 90 32.53 8.93 -20.32
N GLU A 91 32.91 7.65 -20.28
CA GLU A 91 33.28 6.88 -21.47
C GLU A 91 32.06 6.35 -22.21
N LEU A 92 31.08 5.79 -21.51
CA LEU A 92 29.89 5.24 -22.17
C LEU A 92 29.00 6.34 -22.75
N ARG A 93 29.03 7.55 -22.17
CA ARG A 93 28.35 8.72 -22.75
C ARG A 93 28.94 9.16 -24.10
N GLN A 94 30.13 8.68 -24.49
CA GLN A 94 30.69 8.96 -25.81
C GLN A 94 30.07 8.09 -26.91
N LEU A 95 29.31 7.05 -26.56
CA LEU A 95 28.60 6.22 -27.51
C LEU A 95 27.36 6.94 -28.03
N THR A 96 27.18 6.99 -29.35
CA THR A 96 26.14 7.78 -30.04
C THR A 96 24.70 7.44 -29.63
N ALA A 97 24.45 6.21 -29.18
CA ALA A 97 23.14 5.75 -28.74
C ALA A 97 22.81 6.11 -27.28
N ILE A 98 23.81 6.47 -26.47
CA ILE A 98 23.66 6.71 -25.02
C ILE A 98 23.46 8.20 -24.78
N ARG A 99 22.33 8.55 -24.16
CA ARG A 99 21.99 9.92 -23.77
C ARG A 99 22.47 10.26 -22.37
N ASN A 100 22.35 9.32 -21.45
CA ASN A 100 22.74 9.51 -20.06
C ASN A 100 23.19 8.20 -19.44
N VAL A 101 24.09 8.30 -18.47
CA VAL A 101 24.54 7.19 -17.63
C VAL A 101 24.55 7.69 -16.20
N GLU A 102 23.82 6.99 -15.34
CA GLU A 102 23.67 7.31 -13.93
C GLU A 102 23.77 6.05 -13.08
N TRP A 103 24.11 6.23 -11.82
CA TRP A 103 24.10 5.17 -10.82
C TRP A 103 23.05 5.56 -9.79
N VAL A 104 22.02 4.74 -9.65
CA VAL A 104 20.87 4.98 -8.76
C VAL A 104 20.71 3.73 -7.90
N ASP A 105 20.81 3.89 -6.57
CA ASP A 105 20.65 2.79 -5.60
C ASP A 105 21.49 1.53 -5.93
N GLY A 106 22.74 1.74 -6.33
CA GLY A 106 23.67 0.66 -6.68
C GLY A 106 23.47 0.03 -8.06
N GLU A 107 22.45 0.45 -8.79
CA GLU A 107 22.15 0.02 -10.14
C GLU A 107 22.67 1.04 -11.15
N MET A 108 23.29 0.52 -12.22
CA MET A 108 23.76 1.32 -13.33
C MET A 108 22.64 1.50 -14.35
N THR A 109 22.21 2.73 -14.53
CA THR A 109 21.12 3.12 -15.43
C THR A 109 21.68 3.79 -16.68
N ILE A 110 21.36 3.25 -17.84
CA ILE A 110 21.76 3.76 -19.15
C ILE A 110 20.52 4.22 -19.89
N ALA A 111 20.42 5.50 -20.18
CA ALA A 111 19.35 6.05 -20.99
C ALA A 111 19.77 6.06 -22.46
N VAL A 112 18.97 5.43 -23.33
CA VAL A 112 19.20 5.31 -24.78
C VAL A 112 18.01 5.84 -25.56
N GLU A 113 18.19 6.25 -26.81
CA GLU A 113 17.06 6.57 -27.69
C GLU A 113 16.55 5.27 -28.35
N ASP A 114 15.30 4.86 -28.06
CA ASP A 114 14.73 3.64 -28.64
C ASP A 114 14.58 3.75 -30.16
N ASN A 115 15.44 3.04 -30.90
CA ASN A 115 15.41 2.90 -32.35
C ASN A 115 14.80 1.57 -32.82
N GLY A 116 14.16 0.81 -31.92
CA GLY A 116 13.59 -0.51 -32.22
C GLY A 116 14.60 -1.67 -32.23
N GLY A 117 15.83 -1.44 -31.75
CA GLY A 117 16.86 -2.47 -31.62
C GLY A 117 16.66 -3.41 -30.41
N SER A 118 17.47 -4.47 -30.34
CA SER A 118 17.60 -5.30 -29.13
C SER A 118 18.56 -4.63 -28.13
N TRP A 119 18.05 -4.34 -26.94
CA TRP A 119 18.77 -3.63 -25.90
C TRP A 119 19.53 -4.56 -24.94
N ASP A 120 19.29 -5.88 -25.01
CA ASP A 120 20.03 -6.89 -24.25
C ASP A 120 21.52 -6.87 -24.57
N SER A 121 21.87 -6.67 -25.85
CA SER A 121 23.27 -6.56 -26.29
C SER A 121 23.99 -5.36 -25.66
N VAL A 122 23.26 -4.26 -25.42
CA VAL A 122 23.81 -3.07 -24.74
C VAL A 122 24.07 -3.36 -23.26
N ALA A 123 23.13 -4.06 -22.60
CA ALA A 123 23.31 -4.48 -21.22
C ALA A 123 24.49 -5.46 -21.08
N ASP A 124 24.61 -6.44 -21.99
CA ASP A 124 25.68 -7.43 -21.98
C ASP A 124 27.06 -6.82 -22.28
N SER A 125 27.14 -5.94 -23.28
CA SER A 125 28.36 -5.18 -23.59
C SER A 125 28.80 -4.33 -22.40
N THR A 126 27.84 -3.73 -21.68
CA THR A 126 28.12 -2.96 -20.46
C THR A 126 28.65 -3.87 -19.35
N CYS A 127 28.02 -5.03 -19.11
CA CYS A 127 28.52 -6.01 -18.14
C CYS A 127 29.95 -6.46 -18.47
N THR A 128 30.25 -6.67 -19.75
CA THR A 128 31.59 -7.05 -20.22
C THR A 128 32.60 -5.91 -20.00
N TRP A 129 32.22 -4.66 -20.24
CA TRP A 129 33.04 -3.49 -19.93
C TRP A 129 33.33 -3.35 -18.43
N LEU A 130 32.33 -3.57 -17.57
CA LEU A 130 32.52 -3.55 -16.11
C LEU A 130 33.49 -4.64 -15.65
N ARG A 131 33.35 -5.86 -16.19
CA ARG A 131 34.24 -6.99 -15.91
C ARG A 131 35.67 -6.74 -16.39
N SER A 132 35.85 -6.18 -17.58
CA SER A 132 37.20 -5.90 -18.12
C SER A 132 37.94 -4.83 -17.31
N ARG A 133 37.20 -3.94 -16.64
CA ARG A 133 37.71 -2.93 -15.70
C ARG A 133 37.96 -3.47 -14.30
N GLY A 134 37.61 -4.73 -14.02
CA GLY A 134 37.82 -5.37 -12.73
C GLY A 134 36.81 -4.97 -11.65
N PHE A 135 35.59 -4.56 -12.04
CA PHE A 135 34.53 -4.23 -11.09
C PHE A 135 34.26 -5.39 -10.12
N LYS A 136 34.14 -5.09 -8.82
CA LYS A 136 33.97 -6.10 -7.77
C LYS A 136 32.56 -6.14 -7.20
N GLY A 137 31.91 -7.28 -7.34
CA GLY A 137 30.60 -7.58 -6.76
C GLY A 137 29.46 -7.45 -7.77
N ASP A 138 28.27 -7.90 -7.34
CA ASP A 138 27.09 -7.90 -8.20
C ASP A 138 26.58 -6.49 -8.48
N VAL A 139 26.20 -6.25 -9.73
CA VAL A 139 25.58 -4.99 -10.17
C VAL A 139 24.48 -5.28 -11.18
N ALA A 140 23.36 -4.56 -11.08
CA ALA A 140 22.35 -4.55 -12.13
C ALA A 140 22.66 -3.42 -13.13
N VAL A 141 22.55 -3.73 -14.41
CA VAL A 141 22.57 -2.75 -15.51
C VAL A 141 21.17 -2.68 -16.09
N SER A 142 20.53 -1.52 -16.02
CA SER A 142 19.23 -1.24 -16.61
C SER A 142 19.36 -0.28 -17.79
N VAL A 143 18.78 -0.67 -18.93
CA VAL A 143 18.69 0.15 -20.14
C VAL A 143 17.28 0.72 -20.21
N LEU A 144 17.17 2.05 -20.22
CA LEU A 144 15.92 2.79 -20.21
C LEU A 144 15.79 3.65 -21.47
N ASP A 145 14.57 3.82 -21.94
CA ASP A 145 14.26 4.72 -23.04
C ASP A 145 14.36 6.20 -22.59
N ALA A 146 15.21 6.99 -23.22
CA ALA A 146 15.56 8.38 -22.88
C ALA A 146 14.42 9.40 -23.10
N PRO A 147 13.58 9.33 -24.17
CA PRO A 147 12.38 10.17 -24.30
C PRO A 147 11.39 10.05 -23.12
N ALA A 148 11.56 9.09 -22.21
CA ALA A 148 10.87 9.02 -20.92
C ALA A 148 10.97 10.29 -20.08
N LEU A 149 12.03 11.10 -20.22
CA LEU A 149 12.21 12.33 -19.46
C LEU A 149 11.19 13.43 -19.83
N ARG A 150 10.65 13.42 -21.06
CA ARG A 150 9.62 14.38 -21.49
C ARG A 150 8.22 14.05 -20.96
N ASN A 151 7.90 12.75 -20.86
CA ASN A 151 6.54 12.29 -20.58
C ASN A 151 6.41 11.60 -19.20
N LYS A 152 7.48 11.60 -18.39
CA LYS A 152 7.58 10.86 -17.10
C LYS A 152 7.25 9.36 -17.20
N ARG A 153 7.34 8.79 -18.40
CA ARG A 153 7.07 7.37 -18.66
C ARG A 153 8.38 6.65 -18.92
N TRP A 154 8.98 6.17 -17.84
CA TRP A 154 10.14 5.30 -17.92
C TRP A 154 9.74 3.96 -18.52
N LYS A 155 10.31 3.62 -19.68
CA LYS A 155 10.20 2.29 -20.27
C LYS A 155 11.53 1.58 -20.08
N GLN A 156 11.54 0.53 -19.27
CA GLN A 156 12.68 -0.35 -19.16
C GLN A 156 12.76 -1.21 -20.43
N LEU A 157 13.87 -1.08 -21.14
CA LEU A 157 14.11 -1.77 -22.41
C LEU A 157 14.83 -3.10 -22.18
N ALA A 158 15.81 -3.11 -21.28
CA ALA A 158 16.52 -4.31 -20.86
C ALA A 158 17.01 -4.15 -19.43
N ARG A 159 17.24 -5.27 -18.74
CA ARG A 159 17.92 -5.30 -17.43
C ARG A 159 18.68 -6.60 -17.29
N GLN A 160 19.95 -6.48 -16.93
CA GLN A 160 20.84 -7.62 -16.75
C GLN A 160 21.58 -7.50 -15.43
N ARG A 161 21.81 -8.62 -14.74
CA ARG A 161 22.72 -8.67 -13.59
C ARG A 161 24.10 -9.11 -14.06
N CYS A 162 25.11 -8.32 -13.70
CA CYS A 162 26.51 -8.62 -13.89
C CYS A 162 27.09 -9.11 -12.55
N ASN A 163 27.90 -10.16 -12.59
CA ASN A 163 28.72 -10.66 -11.50
C ASN A 163 30.18 -10.75 -11.98
#